data_AF-A0A830BEN2-F1
#
_entry.id   AF-A0A830BEN2-F1
#
_cell.length_a   1.000
_cell.length_b   1.000
_cell.length_c   1.000
_cell.angle_alpha   90.00
_cell.angle_beta   90.00
_cell.angle_gamma   90.00
#
_symmetry.space_group_name_H-M   'P 1'
#
loop_
_entity.id
_entity.type
_entity.pdbx_description
1 polymer ?
#
loop_
_entity_poly.entity_id
_entity_poly.type
_entity_poly.pdbx_seq_one_letter_code
_entity_poly.pdbx_strand_id
1 'polypeptide(L)'
;MVDFARVQKELQECNRDFEISGIKVIPKSDSNLVHLLGTIPGPLGTPYEGGTFNIDISLPNGYPFEPPKMQFATKVWHPNISSQSGAICLDILKDQWSPALTLKTALLSVQALLSAPEPDDPQDAVVARQVLLLPASFLAFFSENQTFVRTARYWTESFAMTSLIGVEEKVQKLVEMGFPEASVRSALESVGGDENLALEKLCGG
;
A
#
# COMPACT_ATOMS: atom_id res chain seq x y z
N MET A 1 -16.19 3.85 -22.60
CA MET A 1 -16.50 2.63 -21.82
C MET A 1 -15.17 1.93 -21.58
N VAL A 2 -14.95 1.38 -20.38
CA VAL A 2 -13.69 0.70 -20.02
C VAL A 2 -13.38 -0.38 -21.05
N ASP A 3 -12.13 -0.40 -21.54
CA ASP A 3 -11.64 -1.49 -22.37
C ASP A 3 -11.28 -2.71 -21.50
N PHE A 4 -12.26 -3.60 -21.30
CA PHE A 4 -12.07 -4.79 -20.46
C PHE A 4 -11.07 -5.80 -21.05
N ALA A 5 -10.89 -5.85 -22.37
CA ALA A 5 -9.89 -6.72 -22.99
C ALA A 5 -8.47 -6.25 -22.64
N ARG A 6 -8.27 -4.92 -22.62
CA ARG A 6 -7.02 -4.31 -22.12
C ARG A 6 -6.79 -4.64 -20.65
N VAL A 7 -7.80 -4.46 -19.79
CA VAL A 7 -7.68 -4.73 -18.34
C VAL A 7 -7.31 -6.19 -18.08
N GLN A 8 -8.00 -7.14 -18.72
CA GLN A 8 -7.70 -8.57 -18.57
C GLN A 8 -6.25 -8.91 -18.96
N LYS A 9 -5.75 -8.33 -20.05
CA LYS A 9 -4.36 -8.51 -20.48
C LYS A 9 -3.37 -7.97 -19.44
N GLU A 10 -3.62 -6.79 -18.88
CA GLU A 10 -2.77 -6.20 -17.84
C GLU A 10 -2.77 -7.03 -16.55
N LEU A 11 -3.92 -7.58 -16.14
CA LEU A 11 -4.00 -8.47 -14.98
C LEU A 11 -3.19 -9.77 -15.19
N GLN A 12 -3.25 -10.34 -16.39
CA GLN A 12 -2.44 -11.52 -16.75
C GLN A 12 -0.94 -11.20 -16.73
N GLU A 13 -0.55 -10.02 -17.20
CA GLU A 13 0.84 -9.56 -17.15
C GLU A 13 1.33 -9.37 -15.71
N CYS A 14 0.52 -8.75 -14.84
CA CYS A 14 0.85 -8.62 -13.42
C CYS A 14 1.07 -9.98 -12.76
N ASN A 15 0.19 -10.96 -13.03
CA ASN A 15 0.31 -12.30 -12.47
C ASN A 15 1.56 -13.04 -12.95
N ARG A 16 1.93 -12.88 -14.23
CA ARG A 16 3.13 -13.51 -14.79
C ARG A 16 4.42 -12.98 -14.16
N ASP A 17 4.45 -11.67 -13.89
CA ASP A 17 5.65 -10.99 -13.41
C ASP A 17 5.65 -10.81 -11.88
N PHE A 18 4.74 -11.49 -11.18
CA PHE A 18 4.60 -11.42 -9.73
C PHE A 18 5.88 -11.85 -9.02
N GLU A 19 6.52 -12.95 -9.45
CA GLU A 19 7.76 -13.45 -8.82
C GLU A 19 8.93 -12.46 -8.92
N ILE A 20 8.91 -11.58 -9.93
CA ILE A 20 9.98 -10.61 -10.17
C ILE A 20 9.70 -9.30 -9.44
N SER A 21 8.48 -8.80 -9.52
CA SER A 21 8.12 -7.47 -9.01
C SER A 21 7.51 -7.47 -7.60
N GLY A 22 6.98 -8.61 -7.16
CA GLY A 22 6.12 -8.73 -5.98
C GLY A 22 4.79 -7.98 -6.10
N ILE A 23 4.49 -7.37 -7.26
CA ILE A 23 3.27 -6.60 -7.49
C ILE A 23 2.14 -7.52 -7.89
N LYS A 24 0.99 -7.38 -7.22
CA LYS A 24 -0.22 -8.13 -7.52
C LYS A 24 -1.37 -7.18 -7.79
N VAL A 25 -2.25 -7.54 -8.72
CA VAL A 25 -3.50 -6.81 -8.97
C VAL A 25 -4.63 -7.81 -9.10
N ILE A 26 -5.68 -7.64 -8.31
CA ILE A 26 -6.86 -8.50 -8.32
C ILE A 26 -8.14 -7.68 -8.40
N PRO A 27 -9.20 -8.17 -9.07
CA PRO A 27 -10.53 -7.58 -8.95
C PRO A 27 -11.04 -7.63 -7.52
N LYS A 28 -11.72 -6.57 -7.05
CA LYS A 28 -12.35 -6.58 -5.72
C LYS A 28 -13.61 -7.44 -5.64
N SER A 29 -14.20 -7.75 -6.79
CA SER A 29 -15.35 -8.63 -6.91
C SER A 29 -15.34 -9.31 -8.28
N ASP A 30 -15.77 -10.56 -8.34
CA ASP A 30 -15.75 -11.37 -9.58
C ASP A 30 -16.57 -10.78 -10.72
N SER A 31 -17.58 -9.95 -10.41
CA SER A 31 -18.47 -9.33 -11.40
C SER A 31 -18.04 -7.92 -11.82
N ASN A 32 -16.99 -7.33 -11.21
CA ASN A 32 -16.61 -5.95 -11.47
C ASN A 32 -15.10 -5.78 -11.64
N LEU A 33 -14.66 -5.59 -12.89
CA LEU A 33 -13.28 -5.32 -13.26
C LEU A 33 -12.90 -3.82 -13.20
N VAL A 34 -13.82 -2.97 -12.75
CA VAL A 34 -13.62 -1.51 -12.64
C VAL A 34 -12.98 -1.14 -11.29
N HIS A 35 -13.18 -1.95 -10.25
CA HIS A 35 -12.54 -1.77 -8.95
C HIS A 35 -11.57 -2.91 -8.69
N LEU A 36 -10.31 -2.56 -8.53
CA LEU A 36 -9.21 -3.49 -8.34
C LEU A 36 -8.49 -3.19 -7.01
N LEU A 37 -7.84 -4.19 -6.47
CA LEU A 37 -6.91 -4.08 -5.36
C LEU A 37 -5.51 -4.39 -5.89
N GLY A 38 -4.65 -3.37 -5.89
CA GLY A 38 -3.22 -3.51 -6.12
C GLY A 38 -2.49 -3.78 -4.81
N THR A 39 -1.39 -4.52 -4.88
CA THR A 39 -0.50 -4.75 -3.75
C THR A 39 0.93 -4.52 -4.22
N ILE A 40 1.68 -3.69 -3.49
CA ILE A 40 3.10 -3.41 -3.76
C ILE A 40 3.95 -3.71 -2.52
N PRO A 41 5.12 -4.34 -2.66
CA PRO A 41 6.04 -4.50 -1.54
C PRO A 41 6.78 -3.19 -1.27
N GLY A 42 7.08 -2.93 -0.01
CA GLY A 42 7.92 -1.83 0.40
C GLY A 42 9.34 -1.97 -0.14
N PRO A 43 9.95 -0.91 -0.71
CA PRO A 43 11.29 -1.00 -1.28
C PRO A 43 12.37 -1.29 -0.23
N LEU A 44 13.36 -2.10 -0.60
CA LEU A 44 14.53 -2.40 0.24
C LEU A 44 15.35 -1.14 0.53
N GLY A 45 15.92 -1.04 1.72
CA GLY A 45 16.72 0.09 2.19
C GLY A 45 15.90 1.32 2.57
N THR A 46 14.57 1.21 2.65
CA THR A 46 13.67 2.32 3.00
C THR A 46 12.94 2.06 4.31
N PRO A 47 12.31 3.09 4.94
CA PRO A 47 11.43 2.90 6.11
C PRO A 47 10.20 2.01 5.85
N TYR A 48 9.96 1.65 4.60
CA TYR A 48 8.82 0.84 4.14
C TYR A 48 9.18 -0.62 3.92
N GLU A 49 10.47 -0.97 3.96
CA GLU A 49 10.97 -2.33 3.76
C GLU A 49 10.23 -3.35 4.62
N GLY A 50 9.92 -4.52 4.05
CA GLY A 50 9.15 -5.59 4.70
C GLY A 50 7.64 -5.34 4.77
N GLY A 51 7.18 -4.11 4.52
CA GLY A 51 5.77 -3.78 4.41
C GLY A 51 5.14 -4.26 3.09
N THR A 52 3.84 -4.54 3.13
CA THR A 52 3.00 -4.81 1.97
C THR A 52 1.87 -3.78 1.94
N PHE A 53 1.83 -2.97 0.87
CA PHE A 53 0.91 -1.84 0.78
C PHE A 53 -0.22 -2.13 -0.20
N ASN A 54 -1.46 -2.03 0.28
CA ASN A 54 -2.64 -2.20 -0.52
C ASN A 54 -3.07 -0.87 -1.14
N ILE A 55 -3.34 -0.89 -2.44
CA ILE A 55 -3.74 0.25 -3.25
C ILE A 55 -5.15 -0.01 -3.78
N ASP A 56 -6.10 0.84 -3.42
CA ASP A 56 -7.41 0.90 -4.09
C ASP A 56 -7.23 1.48 -5.49
N ILE A 57 -7.74 0.77 -6.49
CA ILE A 57 -7.66 1.17 -7.89
C ILE A 57 -9.07 1.22 -8.44
N SER A 58 -9.45 2.37 -8.99
CA SER A 58 -10.75 2.57 -9.65
C SER A 58 -10.54 3.05 -11.09
N LEU A 59 -11.02 2.27 -12.05
CA LEU A 59 -10.89 2.58 -13.47
C LEU A 59 -12.02 3.52 -13.92
N PRO A 60 -11.71 4.66 -14.56
CA PRO A 60 -12.76 5.51 -15.11
C PRO A 60 -13.31 4.93 -16.43
N ASN A 61 -14.49 5.41 -16.85
CA ASN A 61 -15.14 4.96 -18.08
C ASN A 61 -14.29 5.18 -19.36
N GLY A 62 -13.31 6.08 -19.33
CA GLY A 62 -12.39 6.33 -20.43
C GLY A 62 -11.11 5.47 -20.42
N TYR A 63 -10.91 4.57 -19.46
CA TYR A 63 -9.69 3.74 -19.39
C TYR A 63 -9.53 2.88 -20.67
N PRO A 64 -8.33 2.85 -21.32
CA PRO A 64 -7.03 3.35 -20.85
C PRO A 64 -6.65 4.77 -21.30
N PHE A 65 -7.55 5.52 -21.92
CA PHE A 65 -7.26 6.91 -22.35
C PHE A 65 -7.34 7.92 -21.21
N GLU A 66 -8.03 7.57 -20.13
CA GLU A 66 -8.03 8.28 -18.86
C GLU A 66 -7.26 7.48 -17.80
N PRO A 67 -6.52 8.14 -16.89
CA PRO A 67 -5.74 7.46 -15.86
C PRO A 67 -6.61 6.71 -14.85
N PRO A 68 -6.12 5.60 -14.29
CA PRO A 68 -6.75 4.97 -13.14
C PRO A 68 -6.66 5.89 -11.93
N LYS A 69 -7.69 5.90 -11.08
CA LYS A 69 -7.62 6.55 -9.76
C LYS A 69 -6.99 5.55 -8.79
N MET A 70 -5.88 5.94 -8.17
CA MET A 70 -5.18 5.11 -7.18
C MET A 70 -5.11 5.81 -5.82
N GLN A 71 -5.32 5.04 -4.75
CA GLN A 71 -5.27 5.53 -3.37
C GLN A 71 -4.70 4.43 -2.47
N PHE A 72 -3.85 4.80 -1.52
CA PHE A 72 -3.39 3.87 -0.49
C PHE A 72 -4.58 3.48 0.41
N ALA A 73 -4.94 2.20 0.37
CA ALA A 73 -5.84 1.60 1.36
C ALA A 73 -5.10 1.30 2.67
N THR A 74 -3.82 0.90 2.56
CA THR A 74 -2.92 0.78 3.71
C THR A 74 -2.44 2.16 4.13
N LYS A 75 -2.62 2.53 5.40
CA LYS A 75 -2.09 3.78 5.95
C LYS A 75 -0.56 3.83 5.80
N VAL A 76 -0.05 4.96 5.33
CA VAL A 76 1.38 5.18 5.10
C VAL A 76 1.77 6.61 5.50
N TRP A 77 2.96 6.76 6.08
CA TRP A 77 3.51 8.05 6.46
C TRP A 77 4.52 8.51 5.41
N HIS A 78 4.10 9.32 4.45
CA HIS A 78 4.92 9.72 3.30
C HIS A 78 4.58 11.16 2.83
N PRO A 79 5.55 12.00 2.42
CA PRO A 79 5.29 13.39 2.03
C PRO A 79 4.30 13.55 0.87
N ASN A 80 4.37 12.67 -0.13
CA ASN A 80 3.51 12.69 -1.32
C ASN A 80 2.26 11.81 -1.21
N ILE A 81 1.95 11.27 -0.02
CA ILE A 81 0.76 10.46 0.23
C ILE A 81 0.03 11.02 1.45
N SER A 82 -1.27 11.29 1.33
CA SER A 82 -2.05 11.79 2.47
C SER A 82 -2.10 10.77 3.60
N SER A 83 -1.67 11.14 4.79
CA SER A 83 -1.75 10.27 5.98
C SER A 83 -3.19 9.96 6.43
N GLN A 84 -4.16 10.78 6.01
CA GLN A 84 -5.57 10.65 6.38
C GLN A 84 -6.37 9.87 5.34
N SER A 85 -6.20 10.20 4.07
CA SER A 85 -6.99 9.60 2.99
C SER A 85 -6.21 8.56 2.18
N GLY A 86 -4.88 8.58 2.18
CA GLY A 86 -4.08 7.76 1.27
C GLY A 86 -4.02 8.28 -0.17
N ALA A 87 -4.54 9.49 -0.43
CA ALA A 87 -4.46 10.12 -1.75
C ALA A 87 -2.99 10.28 -2.18
N ILE A 88 -2.69 9.98 -3.44
CA ILE A 88 -1.34 9.98 -4.02
C ILE A 88 -1.17 11.22 -4.90
N CYS A 89 -0.10 11.99 -4.69
CA CYS A 89 0.34 12.99 -5.67
C CYS A 89 1.40 12.35 -6.58
N LEU A 90 1.01 11.97 -7.79
CA LEU A 90 1.90 11.45 -8.82
C LEU A 90 1.42 11.92 -10.19
N ASP A 91 2.32 12.50 -10.98
CA ASP A 91 2.07 13.12 -12.28
C ASP A 91 1.52 12.13 -13.33
N ILE A 92 2.02 10.89 -13.34
CA ILE A 92 1.54 9.84 -14.24
C ILE A 92 0.10 9.42 -13.96
N LEU A 93 -0.45 9.74 -12.78
CA LEU A 93 -1.87 9.52 -12.44
C LEU A 93 -2.74 10.75 -12.76
N LYS A 94 -2.15 11.78 -13.38
CA LYS A 94 -2.77 13.05 -13.72
C LYS A 94 -2.51 13.38 -15.19
N ASP A 95 -1.64 14.34 -15.46
CA ASP A 95 -1.38 14.93 -16.77
C ASP A 95 -0.31 14.19 -17.59
N GLN A 96 0.55 13.38 -16.95
CA GLN A 96 1.56 12.57 -17.64
C GLN A 96 1.08 11.15 -17.97
N TRP A 97 -0.22 10.87 -17.80
CA TRP A 97 -0.79 9.58 -18.18
C TRP A 97 -0.79 9.38 -19.69
N SER A 98 -0.45 8.17 -20.14
CA SER A 98 -0.54 7.75 -21.53
C SER A 98 -1.17 6.37 -21.61
N PRO A 99 -2.00 6.05 -22.63
CA PRO A 99 -2.55 4.69 -22.84
C PRO A 99 -1.49 3.60 -23.05
N ALA A 100 -0.24 3.98 -23.26
CA ALA A 100 0.91 3.08 -23.30
C ALA A 100 1.30 2.57 -21.90
N LEU A 101 0.98 3.31 -20.84
CA LEU A 101 1.17 2.87 -19.45
C LEU A 101 0.14 1.78 -19.11
N THR A 102 0.53 0.92 -18.17
CA THR A 102 -0.30 -0.16 -17.62
C THR A 102 -0.48 0.03 -16.12
N LEU A 103 -1.42 -0.70 -15.53
CA LEU A 103 -1.59 -0.79 -14.07
C LEU A 103 -0.28 -1.19 -13.37
N LYS A 104 0.47 -2.13 -13.96
CA LYS A 104 1.77 -2.57 -13.44
C LYS A 104 2.78 -1.43 -13.42
N THR A 105 2.96 -0.73 -14.54
CA THR A 105 3.93 0.38 -14.61
C THR A 105 3.55 1.52 -13.68
N ALA A 106 2.24 1.79 -13.53
CA ALA A 106 1.76 2.79 -12.58
C ALA A 106 2.07 2.39 -11.12
N LEU A 107 1.83 1.12 -10.75
CA LEU A 107 2.16 0.61 -9.41
C LEU A 107 3.68 0.59 -9.14
N LEU A 108 4.51 0.30 -10.16
CA LEU A 108 5.97 0.42 -10.05
C LEU A 108 6.39 1.86 -9.78
N SER A 109 5.77 2.85 -10.44
CA SER A 109 6.04 4.26 -10.15
C SER A 109 5.58 4.67 -8.75
N VAL A 110 4.45 4.16 -8.26
CA VAL A 110 4.02 4.36 -6.86
C VAL A 110 5.01 3.74 -5.88
N GLN A 111 5.56 2.56 -6.17
CA GLN A 111 6.61 1.95 -5.38
C GLN A 111 7.91 2.77 -5.42
N ALA A 112 8.29 3.30 -6.58
CA ALA A 112 9.46 4.16 -6.73
C ALA A 112 9.31 5.48 -5.94
N LEU A 113 8.10 6.03 -5.85
CA LEU A 113 7.79 7.20 -5.03
C LEU A 113 8.11 6.96 -3.55
N LEU A 114 7.86 5.75 -3.03
CA LEU A 114 8.24 5.38 -1.64
C LEU A 114 9.76 5.42 -1.41
N SER A 115 10.57 5.15 -2.43
CA SER A 115 12.04 5.23 -2.34
C SER A 115 12.57 6.65 -2.47
N ALA A 116 11.89 7.51 -3.22
CA ALA A 116 12.33 8.85 -3.56
C ALA A 116 11.18 9.86 -3.35
N PRO A 117 10.95 10.32 -2.11
CA PRO A 117 9.95 11.33 -1.82
C PRO A 117 10.32 12.67 -2.46
N GLU A 118 9.31 13.42 -2.91
CA GLU A 118 9.45 14.75 -3.51
C GLU A 118 8.85 15.80 -2.56
N PRO A 119 9.61 16.29 -1.56
CA PRO A 119 9.05 17.13 -0.51
C PRO A 119 8.67 18.55 -0.98
N ASP A 120 9.14 18.97 -2.16
CA ASP A 120 8.84 20.30 -2.74
C ASP A 120 7.44 20.38 -3.39
N ASP A 121 6.81 19.23 -3.69
CA ASP A 121 5.39 19.13 -4.09
C ASP A 121 4.61 18.13 -3.20
N PRO A 122 4.37 18.47 -1.92
CA PRO A 122 3.86 17.50 -0.95
C PRO A 122 2.34 17.36 -1.00
N GLN A 123 1.89 16.12 -0.84
CA GLN A 123 0.47 15.83 -0.62
C GLN A 123 0.07 16.01 0.85
N ASP A 124 1.02 15.78 1.77
CA ASP A 124 0.85 15.97 3.20
C ASP A 124 1.90 16.96 3.73
N ALA A 125 1.45 18.20 3.97
CA ALA A 125 2.32 19.29 4.40
C ALA A 125 2.94 19.06 5.78
N VAL A 126 2.30 18.26 6.65
CA VAL A 126 2.84 17.95 7.98
C VAL A 126 4.02 16.98 7.84
N VAL A 127 3.83 15.93 7.03
CA VAL A 127 4.89 14.95 6.76
C VAL A 127 6.05 15.62 6.03
N ALA A 128 5.78 16.42 5.01
CA ALA A 128 6.80 17.14 4.25
C ALA A 128 7.59 18.12 5.11
N ARG A 129 6.93 18.83 6.04
CA ARG A 129 7.61 19.70 7.00
C ARG A 129 8.61 18.93 7.89
N GLN A 130 8.32 17.69 8.28
CA GLN A 130 9.29 16.86 9.00
C GLN A 130 10.51 16.50 8.15
N VAL A 131 10.33 16.40 6.82
CA VAL A 131 11.43 16.17 5.87
C VAL A 131 12.25 17.45 5.64
N LEU A 132 11.58 18.62 5.56
CA LEU A 132 12.19 19.90 5.17
C LEU A 132 12.80 20.74 6.32
N LEU A 133 12.41 20.54 7.58
CA LEU A 133 12.88 21.37 8.71
C LEU A 133 14.32 21.07 9.20
N LEU A 134 15.24 20.65 8.32
CA LEU A 134 16.63 20.38 8.68
C LEU A 134 17.58 21.49 8.21
N PRO A 135 18.54 21.94 9.06
CA PRO A 135 19.49 22.98 8.69
C PRO A 135 20.48 22.49 7.63
N ALA A 136 20.63 23.30 6.58
CA ALA A 136 21.41 23.02 5.37
C ALA A 136 22.95 23.02 5.54
N SER A 137 23.50 22.76 6.72
CA SER A 137 24.96 22.74 6.86
C SER A 137 25.50 21.65 7.78
N PHE A 138 26.37 20.87 7.13
CA PHE A 138 27.50 20.12 7.66
C PHE A 138 27.21 18.69 8.13
N LEU A 139 27.61 17.74 7.27
CA LEU A 139 27.76 16.29 7.49
C LEU A 139 26.50 15.43 7.32
N ALA A 140 26.32 14.95 6.10
CA ALA A 140 26.08 13.51 5.92
C ALA A 140 27.12 12.74 6.75
N PHE A 141 26.74 12.12 7.88
CA PHE A 141 27.43 10.91 8.35
C PHE A 141 26.75 10.06 9.43
N PHE A 142 25.78 10.53 10.24
CA PHE A 142 25.25 9.68 11.33
C PHE A 142 23.76 9.75 11.68
N SER A 143 22.96 10.61 11.04
CA SER A 143 21.57 10.78 11.47
C SER A 143 20.62 10.42 10.34
N GLU A 144 20.05 9.22 10.39
CA GLU A 144 18.70 9.00 9.89
C GLU A 144 17.83 10.18 10.32
N ASN A 145 16.93 10.62 9.46
CA ASN A 145 15.93 11.64 9.77
C ASN A 145 15.01 11.07 10.88
N GLN A 146 15.45 11.09 12.14
CA GLN A 146 15.00 10.15 13.18
C GLN A 146 13.48 10.21 13.36
N THR A 147 12.88 11.39 13.31
CA THR A 147 11.43 11.51 13.52
C THR A 147 10.64 10.97 12.32
N PHE A 148 10.97 11.39 11.10
CA PHE A 148 10.28 10.90 9.90
C PHE A 148 10.48 9.40 9.71
N VAL A 149 11.74 8.94 9.70
CA VAL A 149 12.10 7.54 9.49
C VAL A 149 11.50 6.65 10.57
N ARG A 150 11.55 7.03 11.86
CA ARG A 150 10.91 6.24 12.92
C ARG A 150 9.39 6.21 12.77
N THR A 151 8.77 7.34 12.43
CA THR A 151 7.30 7.39 12.25
C THR A 151 6.88 6.54 11.05
N ALA A 152 7.61 6.63 9.94
CA ALA A 152 7.36 5.82 8.75
C ALA A 152 7.56 4.33 9.02
N ARG A 153 8.64 3.92 9.68
CA ARG A 153 8.84 2.52 10.11
C ARG A 153 7.72 2.04 11.02
N TYR A 154 7.35 2.82 12.04
CA TYR A 154 6.27 2.48 12.94
C TYR A 154 4.94 2.29 12.21
N TRP A 155 4.62 3.15 11.22
CA TRP A 155 3.44 3.00 10.38
C TRP A 155 3.52 1.76 9.49
N THR A 156 4.68 1.47 8.90
CA THR A 156 4.92 0.26 8.10
C THR A 156 4.66 -1.01 8.95
N GLU A 157 5.27 -1.09 10.13
CA GLU A 157 5.10 -2.20 11.07
C GLU A 157 3.62 -2.36 11.48
N SER A 158 2.96 -1.24 11.81
CA SER A 158 1.59 -1.25 12.32
C SER A 158 0.55 -1.56 11.24
N PHE A 159 0.73 -1.07 10.02
CA PHE A 159 -0.32 -1.08 8.99
C PHE A 159 0.01 -1.92 7.76
N ALA A 160 1.28 -2.13 7.43
CA ALA A 160 1.71 -2.77 6.18
C ALA A 160 2.29 -4.18 6.37
N MET A 161 2.75 -4.56 7.56
CA MET A 161 3.35 -5.89 7.81
C MET A 161 2.34 -6.98 8.22
N THR A 162 1.05 -6.65 8.31
CA THR A 162 -0.01 -7.60 8.72
C THR A 162 -0.17 -8.77 7.74
N SER A 163 0.29 -8.66 6.49
CA SER A 163 -0.09 -9.59 5.40
C SER A 163 0.41 -11.04 5.53
N LEU A 164 1.46 -11.38 6.28
CA LEU A 164 1.92 -12.79 6.43
C LEU A 164 2.56 -13.11 7.78
N ILE A 165 3.30 -12.18 8.38
CA ILE A 165 3.93 -12.39 9.70
C ILE A 165 2.95 -12.02 10.82
N GLY A 166 2.16 -10.96 10.62
CA GLY A 166 1.18 -10.51 11.60
C GLY A 166 0.00 -11.45 11.77
N VAL A 167 -0.47 -12.16 10.73
CA VAL A 167 -1.55 -13.15 10.91
C VAL A 167 -1.07 -14.28 11.81
N GLU A 168 0.12 -14.83 11.58
CA GLU A 168 0.59 -15.98 12.37
C GLU A 168 0.95 -15.59 13.81
N GLU A 169 1.53 -14.40 14.05
CA GLU A 169 1.71 -13.87 15.40
C GLU A 169 0.37 -13.58 16.10
N LYS A 170 -0.62 -13.03 15.39
CA LYS A 170 -1.97 -12.81 15.94
C LYS A 170 -2.67 -14.14 16.23
N VAL A 171 -2.48 -15.13 15.38
CA VAL A 171 -2.97 -16.50 15.59
C VAL A 171 -2.34 -17.07 16.86
N GLN A 172 -1.01 -17.02 16.96
CA GLN A 172 -0.26 -17.52 18.11
C GLN A 172 -0.70 -16.83 19.41
N LYS A 173 -0.82 -15.50 19.41
CA LYS A 173 -1.25 -14.71 20.57
C LYS A 173 -2.67 -15.06 21.03
N LEU A 174 -3.62 -15.19 20.11
CA LEU A 174 -5.00 -15.56 20.45
C LEU A 174 -5.11 -17.04 20.89
N VAL A 175 -4.27 -17.91 20.33
CA VAL A 175 -4.16 -19.31 20.78
C VAL A 175 -3.58 -19.39 22.20
N GLU A 176 -2.57 -18.59 22.53
CA GLU A 176 -2.01 -18.46 23.88
C GLU A 176 -3.03 -17.93 24.90
N MET A 177 -4.01 -17.13 24.45
CA MET A 177 -5.17 -16.71 25.26
C MET A 177 -6.21 -17.81 25.46
N GLY A 178 -6.05 -18.98 24.83
CA GLY A 178 -6.88 -20.17 25.01
C GLY A 178 -7.92 -20.39 23.91
N PHE A 179 -7.92 -19.60 22.83
CA PHE A 179 -8.85 -19.79 21.72
C PHE A 179 -8.38 -20.89 20.76
N PRO A 180 -9.28 -21.73 20.21
CA PRO A 180 -8.90 -22.74 19.23
C PRO A 180 -8.35 -22.10 17.94
N GLU A 181 -7.18 -22.56 17.48
CA GLU A 181 -6.46 -22.05 16.32
C GLU A 181 -7.32 -21.95 15.04
N ALA A 182 -8.17 -22.95 14.78
CA ALA A 182 -9.09 -22.95 13.63
C ALA A 182 -10.14 -21.83 13.71
N SER A 183 -10.64 -21.53 14.92
CA SER A 183 -11.61 -20.45 15.14
C SER A 183 -10.94 -19.09 15.03
N VAL A 184 -9.71 -18.97 15.52
CA VAL A 184 -8.88 -17.77 15.43
C VAL A 184 -8.57 -17.41 13.99
N ARG A 185 -8.12 -18.37 13.18
CA ARG A 185 -7.84 -18.14 11.74
C ARG A 185 -9.10 -17.72 11.00
N SER A 186 -10.22 -18.39 11.23
CA SER A 186 -11.51 -18.03 10.61
C SER A 186 -11.99 -16.64 11.04
N ALA A 187 -11.84 -16.29 12.32
CA ALA A 187 -12.21 -14.98 12.85
C ALA A 187 -11.35 -13.87 12.22
N LEU A 188 -10.02 -14.01 12.24
CA LEU A 188 -9.07 -13.07 11.64
C LEU A 188 -9.30 -12.91 10.14
N GLU A 189 -9.52 -14.01 9.41
CA GLU A 189 -9.81 -13.96 7.97
C GLU A 189 -11.11 -13.19 7.69
N SER A 190 -12.15 -13.43 8.50
CA SER A 190 -13.46 -12.78 8.33
C SER A 190 -13.49 -11.29 8.66
N VAL A 191 -12.47 -10.77 9.35
CA VAL A 191 -12.36 -9.35 9.73
C VAL A 191 -11.13 -8.68 9.08
N GLY A 192 -10.52 -9.32 8.08
CA GLY A 192 -9.40 -8.76 7.34
C GLY A 192 -8.10 -8.63 8.17
N GLY A 193 -7.90 -9.49 9.16
CA GLY A 193 -6.70 -9.55 9.98
C GLY A 193 -6.66 -8.56 11.15
N ASP A 194 -7.79 -7.91 11.48
CA ASP A 194 -7.94 -7.07 12.67
C ASP A 194 -8.06 -7.93 13.95
N GLU A 195 -7.11 -7.74 14.88
CA GLU A 195 -7.04 -8.54 16.12
C GLU A 195 -8.21 -8.24 17.07
N ASN A 196 -8.62 -6.97 17.20
CA ASN A 196 -9.66 -6.57 18.15
C ASN A 196 -11.02 -7.07 17.69
N LEU A 197 -11.34 -6.92 16.40
CA LEU A 197 -12.58 -7.43 15.84
C LEU A 197 -12.62 -8.96 15.85
N ALA A 198 -11.48 -9.62 15.64
CA ALA A 198 -11.40 -11.07 15.77
C ALA A 198 -11.66 -11.52 17.21
N LEU A 199 -11.11 -10.80 18.21
CA LEU A 199 -11.28 -11.11 19.63
C LEU A 199 -12.71 -10.87 20.12
N GLU A 200 -13.37 -9.78 19.70
CA GLU A 200 -14.80 -9.55 19.96
C GLU A 200 -15.65 -10.71 19.42
N LYS A 201 -15.32 -11.19 18.23
CA LYS A 201 -16.05 -12.28 17.57
C LYS A 201 -15.81 -13.64 18.25
N LEU A 202 -14.62 -13.87 18.78
CA LEU A 202 -14.26 -15.09 19.54
C LEU A 202 -14.90 -15.10 20.93
N CYS A 203 -15.09 -13.94 21.57
CA CYS A 203 -15.70 -13.81 22.89
C CYS A 203 -17.24 -13.70 22.86
N GLY A 204 -17.81 -13.30 21.71
CA GLY A 204 -19.25 -13.06 21.54
C GLY A 204 -20.05 -14.25 21.01
N GLY A 205 -19.43 -15.42 20.86
CA GLY A 205 -20.03 -16.67 20.33
C GLY A 205 -20.35 -17.71 21.40
#